data_AF-A0A8H4ERR3-F1
#
_entry.id   AF-A0A8H4ERR3-F1
#
_cell.length_a   1.000
_cell.length_b   1.000
_cell.length_c   1.000
_cell.angle_alpha   90.00
_cell.angle_beta   90.00
_cell.angle_gamma   90.00
#
_symmetry.space_group_name_H-M   'P 1'
#
loop_
_entity.id
_entity.type
_entity.pdbx_description
1 polymer ?
#
loop_
_entity_poly.entity_id
_entity_poly.type
_entity_poly.pdbx_seq_one_letter_code
_entity_poly.pdbx_strand_id
1 'polypeptide(L)'
;MHRKKEYKSAWGYFKQNAELNDPFAKYWVGYYLYYGYYGEKGRLWPESISKRLQMIIIFSDTQCKYAVSLLGGLCKETDVAAKDKFYDKIIRYFELAANHLKYRHPDAMYYLGDIYVN
;
A
#
# COMPACT_ATOMS: atom_id res chain seq x y z
N MET A 1 -4.10 19.43 3.35
CA MET A 1 -5.43 18.84 3.58
C MET A 1 -5.35 17.51 4.33
N HIS A 2 -4.97 16.37 3.72
CA HIS A 2 -4.84 15.09 4.46
C HIS A 2 -3.89 15.18 5.68
N ARG A 3 -2.68 15.71 5.49
CA ARG A 3 -1.70 15.92 6.59
C ARG A 3 -2.18 16.88 7.68
N LYS A 4 -3.16 17.75 7.36
CA LYS A 4 -3.82 18.67 8.31
C LYS A 4 -5.10 18.08 8.92
N LYS A 5 -5.40 16.80 8.65
CA LYS A 5 -6.63 16.09 9.05
C LYS A 5 -7.94 16.72 8.56
N GLU A 6 -7.88 17.54 7.51
CA GLU A 6 -9.03 18.15 6.83
C GLU A 6 -9.67 17.12 5.87
N TYR A 7 -10.18 16.01 6.40
CA TYR A 7 -10.56 14.85 5.60
C TYR A 7 -11.69 15.12 4.61
N LYS A 8 -12.69 15.94 4.98
CA LYS A 8 -13.80 16.33 4.09
C LYS A 8 -13.33 17.10 2.86
N SER A 9 -12.45 18.09 3.06
CA SER A 9 -11.91 18.89 1.96
C SER A 9 -11.01 18.03 1.07
N ALA A 10 -10.11 17.24 1.68
CA ALA A 10 -9.25 16.33 0.94
C ALA A 10 -10.04 15.32 0.09
N TRP A 11 -11.13 14.77 0.64
CA TRP A 11 -12.02 13.84 -0.05
C TRP A 11 -12.60 14.40 -1.34
N GLY A 12 -13.07 15.66 -1.33
CA GLY A 12 -13.61 16.32 -2.52
C GLY A 12 -12.60 16.35 -3.68
N TYR A 13 -11.37 16.76 -3.40
CA TYR A 13 -10.29 16.79 -4.39
C TYR A 13 -9.90 15.40 -4.88
N PHE A 14 -9.79 14.42 -3.98
CA PHE A 14 -9.45 13.06 -4.39
C PHE A 14 -10.54 12.43 -5.24
N LYS A 15 -11.82 12.67 -4.93
CA LYS A 15 -12.94 12.14 -5.73
C LYS A 15 -12.95 12.72 -7.14
N GLN A 16 -12.86 14.04 -7.27
CA GLN A 16 -12.84 14.71 -8.58
C GLN A 16 -11.68 14.23 -9.45
N ASN A 17 -10.46 14.15 -8.90
CA ASN A 17 -9.31 13.69 -9.66
C ASN A 17 -9.37 12.18 -9.97
N ALA A 18 -10.00 11.38 -9.11
CA ALA A 18 -10.23 9.96 -9.38
C ALA A 18 -11.20 9.73 -10.55
N GLU A 19 -12.20 10.59 -10.72
CA GLU A 19 -13.11 10.62 -11.88
C GLU A 19 -12.36 10.96 -13.19
N LEU A 20 -11.27 11.74 -13.10
CA LEU A 20 -10.33 12.01 -14.21
C LEU A 20 -9.31 10.89 -14.44
N ASN A 21 -9.52 9.71 -13.85
CA ASN A 21 -8.63 8.56 -13.91
C ASN A 21 -7.25 8.73 -13.25
N ASP A 22 -7.00 9.78 -12.46
CA ASP A 22 -5.71 9.97 -11.78
C ASP A 22 -5.46 8.82 -10.77
N PRO A 23 -4.32 8.11 -10.90
CA PRO A 23 -4.07 6.92 -10.10
C PRO A 23 -3.79 7.25 -8.62
N PHE A 24 -3.20 8.41 -8.30
CA PHE A 24 -2.94 8.83 -6.91
C PHE A 24 -4.24 9.20 -6.20
N ALA A 25 -5.13 9.92 -6.89
CA ALA A 25 -6.42 10.30 -6.39
C ALA A 25 -7.29 9.07 -6.11
N LYS A 26 -7.31 8.09 -7.04
CA LYS A 26 -7.96 6.80 -6.81
C LYS A 26 -7.39 6.09 -5.58
N TYR A 27 -6.08 6.13 -5.37
CA TYR A 27 -5.44 5.56 -4.18
C TYR A 27 -5.95 6.23 -2.90
N TRP A 28 -5.94 7.56 -2.84
CA TRP A 28 -6.41 8.29 -1.68
C TRP A 28 -7.90 8.08 -1.40
N VAL A 29 -8.75 7.97 -2.43
CA VAL A 29 -10.17 7.59 -2.27
C VAL A 29 -10.28 6.21 -1.61
N GLY A 30 -9.56 5.20 -2.12
CA GLY A 30 -9.53 3.86 -1.55
C GLY A 30 -9.02 3.83 -0.10
N TYR A 31 -7.98 4.61 0.19
CA TYR A 31 -7.42 4.77 1.53
C TYR A 31 -8.44 5.34 2.52
N TYR A 32 -9.18 6.39 2.12
CA TYR A 32 -10.18 7.04 2.97
C TYR A 32 -11.35 6.12 3.28
N LEU A 33 -11.84 5.37 2.29
CA LEU A 33 -12.93 4.40 2.48
C LEU A 33 -12.53 3.23 3.37
N TYR A 34 -11.27 2.77 3.28
CA TYR A 34 -10.78 1.65 4.08
C TYR A 34 -10.68 1.99 5.57
N TYR A 35 -10.00 3.09 5.88
CA TYR A 35 -9.80 3.53 7.26
C TYR A 35 -11.03 4.23 7.84
N GLY A 36 -12.03 4.55 7.00
CA GLY A 36 -13.24 5.25 7.42
C GLY A 36 -13.01 6.73 7.73
N TYR A 37 -12.02 7.36 7.08
CA TYR A 37 -11.73 8.78 7.26
C TYR A 37 -12.83 9.68 6.69
N TYR A 38 -13.44 9.27 5.56
CA TYR A 38 -14.57 9.97 4.94
C TYR A 38 -15.25 9.07 3.89
N GLY A 39 -16.55 9.25 3.68
CA GLY A 39 -17.39 8.39 2.82
C GLY A 39 -18.01 7.20 3.55
N GLU A 40 -18.99 6.52 2.95
CA GLU A 40 -19.62 5.32 3.53
C GLU A 40 -18.59 4.19 3.66
N LYS A 41 -18.27 3.86 4.91
CA LYS A 41 -17.41 2.73 5.28
C LYS A 41 -18.09 1.42 4.84
N GLY A 42 -17.35 0.53 4.21
CA GLY A 42 -17.78 -0.87 4.04
C GLY A 42 -18.12 -1.35 2.62
N ARG A 43 -18.12 -0.49 1.59
CA ARG A 43 -18.13 -0.97 0.20
C ARG A 43 -16.73 -1.41 -0.25
N LEU A 44 -16.28 -2.56 0.25
CA LEU A 44 -15.23 -3.33 -0.42
C LEU A 44 -15.84 -3.93 -1.68
N TRP A 45 -15.96 -3.13 -2.74
CA TRP A 45 -16.33 -3.65 -4.05
C TRP A 45 -15.26 -4.67 -4.50
N PRO A 46 -15.61 -5.78 -5.18
CA PRO A 46 -14.62 -6.66 -5.79
C PRO A 46 -13.65 -5.91 -6.70
N GLU A 47 -14.15 -4.89 -7.40
CA GLU A 47 -13.36 -3.93 -8.18
C GLU A 47 -12.37 -3.11 -7.34
N SER A 48 -12.68 -2.87 -6.06
CA SER A 48 -11.78 -2.18 -5.14
C SER A 48 -10.57 -3.05 -4.75
N ILE A 49 -10.70 -4.38 -4.72
CA ILE A 49 -9.58 -5.29 -4.47
C ILE A 49 -8.65 -5.33 -5.69
N SER A 50 -9.21 -5.46 -6.90
CA SER A 50 -8.41 -5.41 -8.13
C SER A 50 -7.71 -4.04 -8.30
N LYS A 51 -8.42 -2.94 -8.01
CA LYS A 51 -7.83 -1.60 -7.98
C LYS A 51 -6.77 -1.46 -6.88
N ARG A 52 -6.96 -2.04 -5.69
CA ARG A 52 -5.93 -2.10 -4.63
C ARG A 52 -4.68 -2.85 -5.08
N LEU A 53 -4.84 -4.00 -5.74
CA LEU A 53 -3.71 -4.77 -6.27
C LEU A 53 -2.96 -3.99 -7.35
N GLN A 54 -3.69 -3.33 -8.26
CA GLN A 54 -3.07 -2.44 -9.25
C GLN A 54 -2.37 -1.23 -8.59
N MET A 55 -2.93 -0.66 -7.52
CA MET A 55 -2.30 0.42 -6.76
C MET A 55 -1.06 -0.02 -6.02
N ILE A 56 -1.10 -1.20 -5.38
CA ILE A 56 0.07 -1.87 -4.79
C ILE A 56 1.17 -2.03 -5.85
N ILE A 57 0.83 -2.27 -7.11
CA ILE A 57 1.84 -2.36 -8.17
C ILE A 57 2.39 -0.98 -8.56
N ILE A 58 1.60 0.08 -8.50
CA ILE A 58 1.96 1.40 -9.03
C ILE A 58 2.72 2.28 -8.03
N PHE A 59 2.46 2.17 -6.72
CA PHE A 59 3.04 3.09 -5.73
C PHE A 59 4.00 2.40 -4.78
N SER A 60 5.23 2.91 -4.71
CA SER A 60 6.27 2.45 -3.79
C SER A 60 5.85 2.46 -2.31
N ASP A 61 5.07 3.46 -1.88
CA ASP A 61 4.49 3.54 -0.53
C ASP A 61 3.54 2.35 -0.26
N THR A 62 2.72 1.97 -1.24
CA THR A 62 1.83 0.81 -1.10
C THR A 62 2.56 -0.52 -1.17
N GLN A 63 3.62 -0.62 -1.97
CA GLN A 63 4.50 -1.78 -2.02
C GLN A 63 5.18 -2.00 -0.67
N CYS A 64 5.77 -0.93 -0.11
CA CYS A 64 6.40 -0.96 1.21
C CYS A 64 5.40 -1.35 2.31
N LYS A 65 4.20 -0.73 2.34
CA LYS A 65 3.16 -1.07 3.32
C LYS A 65 2.66 -2.51 3.19
N TYR A 66 2.55 -3.02 1.96
CA TYR A 66 2.15 -4.40 1.73
C TYR A 66 3.23 -5.37 2.24
N ALA A 67 4.51 -5.11 1.96
CA ALA A 67 5.62 -5.89 2.49
C ALA A 67 5.65 -5.89 4.03
N VAL A 68 5.45 -4.73 4.68
CA VAL A 68 5.33 -4.63 6.15
C VAL A 68 4.14 -5.41 6.69
N SER A 69 2.99 -5.38 6.01
CA SER A 69 1.84 -6.20 6.38
C SER A 69 2.13 -7.70 6.28
N LEU A 70 2.91 -8.12 5.28
CA LEU A 70 3.33 -9.52 5.13
C LEU A 70 4.31 -9.93 6.23
N LEU A 71 5.24 -9.06 6.64
CA LEU A 71 6.12 -9.30 7.79
C LEU A 71 5.32 -9.58 9.07
N GLY A 72 4.29 -8.78 9.35
CA GLY A 72 3.42 -9.01 10.51
C GLY A 72 2.63 -10.33 10.45
N GLY A 73 2.34 -10.82 9.23
CA GLY A 73 1.73 -12.13 9.00
C GLY A 73 2.72 -13.28 9.18
N LEU A 74 3.96 -13.11 8.71
CA LEU A 74 5.04 -14.10 8.80
C LEU A 74 5.33 -14.51 10.25
N CYS A 75 5.32 -13.55 11.19
CA CYS A 75 5.51 -13.84 12.62
C CYS A 75 4.45 -14.77 13.23
N LYS A 76 3.28 -14.91 12.57
CA LYS A 76 2.16 -15.73 13.02
C LYS A 76 2.04 -17.04 12.25
N GLU A 77 2.77 -17.19 11.14
CA GLU A 77 2.77 -18.41 10.34
C GLU A 77 3.57 -19.50 11.03
N THR A 78 3.11 -20.75 10.97
CA THR A 78 3.77 -21.91 11.56
C THR A 78 4.27 -22.89 10.51
N ASP A 79 3.66 -22.89 9.31
CA ASP A 79 4.06 -23.75 8.21
C ASP A 79 5.35 -23.24 7.54
N VAL A 80 6.36 -24.10 7.44
CA VAL A 80 7.69 -23.73 6.94
C VAL A 80 7.64 -23.37 5.44
N ALA A 81 6.90 -24.14 4.64
CA ALA A 81 6.78 -23.87 3.20
C ALA A 81 5.98 -22.59 2.90
N ALA A 82 5.02 -22.24 3.75
CA ALA A 82 4.31 -20.97 3.69
C ALA A 82 5.24 -19.81 4.07
N LYS A 83 6.07 -19.96 5.11
CA LYS A 83 7.06 -18.93 5.51
C LYS A 83 7.99 -18.55 4.37
N ASP A 84 8.55 -19.52 3.65
CA ASP A 84 9.45 -19.24 2.52
C ASP A 84 8.75 -18.40 1.44
N LYS A 85 7.49 -18.74 1.11
CA LYS A 85 6.68 -17.94 0.18
C LYS A 85 6.37 -16.53 0.69
N PHE A 86 6.25 -16.36 2.01
CA PHE A 86 6.11 -15.04 2.62
C PHE A 86 7.39 -14.24 2.45
N TYR A 87 8.55 -14.83 2.76
CA TYR A 87 9.86 -14.18 2.60
C TYR A 87 10.10 -13.71 1.17
N ASP A 88 9.89 -14.59 0.18
CA ASP A 88 10.05 -14.24 -1.24
C ASP A 88 9.18 -13.03 -1.64
N LYS A 89 7.93 -13.02 -1.17
CA LYS A 89 7.02 -11.89 -1.44
C LYS A 89 7.46 -10.62 -0.72
N ILE A 90 7.86 -10.71 0.54
CA ILE A 90 8.29 -9.56 1.35
C ILE A 90 9.48 -8.88 0.67
N ILE A 91 10.52 -9.65 0.34
CA ILE A 91 11.73 -9.14 -0.33
C ILE A 91 11.35 -8.50 -1.65
N ARG A 92 10.58 -9.21 -2.50
CA ARG A 92 10.16 -8.70 -3.81
C ARG A 92 9.43 -7.36 -3.72
N TYR A 93 8.50 -7.20 -2.76
CA TYR A 93 7.75 -5.94 -2.64
C TYR A 93 8.59 -4.81 -2.05
N PHE A 94 9.53 -5.10 -1.16
CA PHE A 94 10.50 -4.09 -0.74
C PHE A 94 11.44 -3.68 -1.87
N GLU A 95 11.93 -4.62 -2.69
CA GLU A 95 12.75 -4.31 -3.86
C GLU A 95 12.01 -3.42 -4.86
N LEU A 96 10.74 -3.73 -5.14
CA LEU A 96 9.90 -2.89 -6.01
C LEU A 96 9.78 -1.46 -5.44
N ALA A 97 9.55 -1.33 -4.13
CA ALA A 97 9.41 -0.04 -3.46
C ALA A 97 10.73 0.76 -3.44
N ALA A 98 11.84 0.08 -3.15
CA ALA A 98 13.18 0.66 -3.08
C ALA A 98 13.71 1.06 -4.46
N ASN A 99 13.42 0.27 -5.49
CA ASN A 99 13.93 0.51 -6.85
C ASN A 99 12.94 1.26 -7.74
N HIS A 100 11.83 1.76 -7.19
CA HIS A 100 10.86 2.52 -7.96
C HIS A 100 11.49 3.77 -8.59
N LEU A 101 11.48 3.85 -9.92
CA LEU A 101 12.24 4.83 -10.72
C LEU A 101 11.98 6.30 -10.31
N LYS A 102 10.72 6.65 -10.04
CA LYS A 102 10.31 8.04 -9.75
C LYS A 102 10.08 8.36 -8.26
N TYR A 103 9.83 7.35 -7.44
CA TYR A 103 9.33 7.50 -6.07
C TYR A 103 9.94 6.47 -5.14
N ARG A 104 11.24 6.18 -5.28
CA ARG A 104 11.99 5.28 -4.39
C ARG A 104 11.63 5.50 -2.92
N HIS A 105 11.31 4.41 -2.21
CA HIS A 105 10.84 4.47 -0.82
C HIS A 105 11.99 4.22 0.17
N PRO A 106 12.42 5.22 0.96
CA PRO A 106 13.56 5.08 1.88
C PRO A 106 13.37 3.96 2.91
N ASP A 107 12.17 3.83 3.48
CA ASP A 107 11.92 2.79 4.49
C ASP A 107 12.07 1.38 3.90
N ALA A 108 11.75 1.19 2.60
CA ALA A 108 11.92 -0.10 1.96
C ALA A 108 13.41 -0.44 1.79
N MET A 109 14.26 0.57 1.54
CA MET A 109 15.71 0.39 1.48
C MET A 109 16.27 0.03 2.85
N TYR A 110 15.77 0.69 3.90
CA TYR A 110 16.11 0.37 5.28
C TYR A 110 15.72 -1.07 5.63
N TYR A 111 14.48 -1.49 5.33
CA TYR A 111 14.02 -2.86 5.58
C TYR A 111 14.83 -3.90 4.80
N LEU A 112 15.19 -3.65 3.53
CA LEU A 112 16.09 -4.54 2.79
C LEU A 112 17.47 -4.62 3.43
N GLY A 113 18.02 -3.48 3.86
CA GLY A 113 19.29 -3.45 4.59
C GLY A 113 19.25 -4.30 5.85
N ASP A 114 18.19 -4.15 6.65
CA ASP A 114 17.97 -4.94 7.86
C ASP A 114 17.85 -6.44 7.55
N ILE A 115 17.08 -6.82 6.53
CA ILE A 115 16.88 -8.22 6.10
C ILE A 115 18.17 -8.87 5.57
N TYR A 116 19.02 -8.13 4.86
CA TYR A 116 20.25 -8.69 4.29
C TYR A 116 21.44 -8.72 5.25
N VAL A 117 21.40 -7.89 6.29
CA VAL A 117 22.51 -7.76 7.25
C VAL A 117 22.28 -8.60 8.51
N ASN A 118 21.03 -8.81 8.92
CA ASN A 118 20.64 -9.61 10.10
C ASN A 118 20.12 -11.00 9.71
#